data_AF-A0A9E3SZ48-F1
#
_entry.id   AF-A0A9E3SZ48-F1
#
_cell.length_a   1.000
_cell.length_b   1.000
_cell.length_c   1.000
_cell.angle_alpha   90.00
_cell.angle_beta   90.00
_cell.angle_gamma   90.00
#
_symmetry.space_group_name_H-M   'P 1'
#
loop_
_entity.id
_entity.type
_entity.pdbx_description
1 polymer ?
#
loop_
_entity_poly.entity_id
_entity_poly.type
_entity_poly.pdbx_seq_one_letter_code
_entity_poly.pdbx_strand_id
1 'polypeptide(L)'
;MIEHLRFHTLDELQALSLQELQALWELVPTDRQKAYRAAYDREVRNAGAIGSDTLERQVAAELLKRYDESALVPVGSRWARAPLRVQEAARENDLSELADDTQAAASSKPSPKVLLALGLLALVFVAVLLPRIFGGGSSHEGELEVTAEVSPSPTPEVSPTPTPLALEAQDDVITGGDRERAVAYPVNLQVALPDGSAPPRVWVVQRREVRAAEWNYDPNPDIASFVNGMSVRPVIGIPWSEENAAWFASMREGAVFNLTMNTGAILRYEFAAKTEVRRSDTRIFRQVGPGLVLLLIGETDDEGLPTATRTLVTATYPPEQELSRGGELVGLNLSVQEGGMGEALQLGEDATITLHNVLTVADRPDLPAGQQVLVFNLDLSAGVDDLDTALWRAEVYDAGGQVYLPNTLALDDADYGAVPLNIPSLALIPASVGYLVPADFPGGRLVISDGGGQAVSFRFTLAAPELEVQYDGIDVRLVSVTTVDGQITTRLRIYNGQTIPIAFTQDDIWLALGYAPDPPGPRNPAEGMQPFDLLPEQAVDLILLWYWADEPFAALQVGSYRWAIQLLR
;
A
#
# COMPACT_ATOMS: atom_id res chain seq x y z
N MET A 1 37.72 -22.26 3.77
CA MET A 1 37.53 -20.81 3.56
C MET A 1 36.19 -20.68 2.87
N ILE A 2 35.21 -20.03 3.48
CA ILE A 2 33.90 -19.81 2.84
C ILE A 2 34.14 -18.67 1.84
N GLU A 3 34.27 -19.01 0.55
CA GLU A 3 34.39 -17.99 -0.48
C GLU A 3 33.05 -17.28 -0.60
N HIS A 4 33.02 -16.01 -0.18
CA HIS A 4 31.85 -15.16 -0.34
C HIS A 4 31.71 -14.78 -1.82
N LEU A 5 30.46 -14.71 -2.29
CA LEU A 5 30.13 -14.24 -3.63
C LEU A 5 30.52 -12.76 -3.73
N ARG A 6 31.55 -12.47 -4.52
CA ARG A 6 32.03 -11.10 -4.80
C ARG A 6 31.68 -10.71 -6.22
N PHE A 7 31.64 -9.41 -6.48
CA PHE A 7 31.48 -8.89 -7.83
C PHE A 7 32.67 -9.26 -8.72
N HIS A 8 32.35 -9.69 -9.94
CA HIS A 8 33.29 -10.00 -11.00
C HIS A 8 32.86 -9.23 -12.25
N THR A 9 33.82 -8.58 -12.90
CA THR A 9 33.60 -7.97 -14.22
C THR A 9 33.47 -9.03 -15.31
N LEU A 10 32.89 -8.67 -16.45
CA LEU A 10 32.74 -9.60 -17.58
C LEU A 10 34.10 -10.13 -18.06
N ASP A 11 35.10 -9.26 -18.15
CA ASP A 11 36.46 -9.62 -18.55
C ASP A 11 37.11 -10.60 -17.57
N GLU A 12 36.89 -10.40 -16.26
CA GLU A 12 37.37 -11.34 -15.25
C GLU A 12 36.70 -12.70 -15.37
N LEU A 13 35.38 -12.74 -15.60
CA LEU A 13 34.66 -14.01 -15.81
C LEU A 13 35.10 -14.71 -17.09
N GLN A 14 35.37 -13.98 -18.17
CA GLN A 14 35.88 -14.55 -19.42
C GLN A 14 37.30 -15.12 -19.28
N ALA A 15 38.11 -14.59 -18.37
CA ALA A 15 39.45 -15.08 -18.08
C ALA A 15 39.47 -16.37 -17.22
N LEU A 16 38.35 -16.72 -16.58
CA LEU A 16 38.22 -17.93 -15.77
C LEU A 16 38.00 -19.18 -16.62
N SER A 17 38.48 -20.32 -16.13
CA SER A 17 38.16 -21.62 -16.69
C SER A 17 36.69 -22.01 -16.42
N LEU A 18 36.15 -22.94 -17.23
CA LEU A 18 34.78 -23.45 -17.03
C LEU A 18 34.58 -24.06 -15.64
N GLN A 19 35.62 -24.70 -15.08
CA GLN A 19 35.57 -25.27 -13.75
C GLN A 19 35.47 -24.20 -12.65
N GLU A 20 36.17 -23.08 -12.81
CA GLU A 20 36.11 -21.94 -11.89
C GLU A 20 34.76 -21.21 -11.99
N LEU A 21 34.23 -21.04 -13.20
CA LEU A 21 32.89 -20.49 -13.41
C LEU A 21 31.81 -21.36 -12.76
N GLN A 22 31.94 -22.68 -12.86
CA GLN A 22 31.01 -23.61 -12.23
C GLN A 22 31.10 -23.56 -10.71
N ALA A 23 32.29 -23.44 -10.14
CA ALA A 23 32.48 -23.25 -8.70
C ALA A 23 31.82 -21.95 -8.21
N LEU A 24 31.95 -20.84 -8.95
CA LEU A 24 31.25 -19.59 -8.64
C LEU A 24 29.73 -19.74 -8.72
N TRP A 25 29.23 -20.46 -9.72
CA TRP A 25 27.79 -20.72 -9.87
C TRP A 25 27.22 -21.53 -8.70
N GLU A 26 27.97 -22.51 -8.19
CA GLU A 26 27.56 -23.35 -7.06
C GLU A 26 27.43 -22.57 -5.74
N LEU A 27 28.10 -21.41 -5.61
CA LEU A 27 27.94 -20.52 -4.46
C LEU A 27 26.59 -19.76 -4.46
N VAL A 28 25.91 -19.67 -5.60
CA VAL A 28 24.60 -19.01 -5.71
C VAL A 28 23.52 -19.89 -5.04
N PRO A 29 22.63 -19.36 -4.19
CA PRO A 29 21.55 -20.16 -3.60
C PRO A 29 20.69 -20.88 -4.64
N THR A 30 20.31 -22.13 -4.37
CA THR A 30 19.61 -23.01 -5.33
C THR A 30 18.31 -22.42 -5.88
N ASP A 31 17.58 -21.65 -5.08
CA ASP A 31 16.33 -21.01 -5.51
C ASP A 31 16.60 -19.89 -6.54
N ARG A 32 17.71 -19.15 -6.36
CA ARG A 32 18.16 -18.14 -7.33
C ARG A 32 18.71 -18.77 -8.59
N GLN A 33 19.45 -19.88 -8.49
CA GLN A 33 19.93 -20.62 -9.66
C GLN A 33 18.76 -21.05 -10.55
N LYS A 34 17.68 -21.56 -9.96
CA LYS A 34 16.45 -21.95 -10.69
C LYS A 34 15.81 -20.75 -11.37
N ALA A 35 15.68 -19.62 -10.68
CA ALA A 35 15.11 -18.39 -11.24
C ALA A 35 15.93 -17.86 -12.43
N TYR A 36 17.25 -17.74 -12.27
CA TYR A 36 18.14 -17.26 -13.34
C TYR A 36 18.15 -18.20 -14.55
N ARG A 37 18.14 -19.52 -14.33
CA ARG A 37 18.01 -20.49 -15.42
C ARG A 37 16.67 -20.34 -16.13
N ALA A 38 15.57 -20.18 -15.39
CA ALA A 38 14.25 -19.99 -15.99
C ALA A 38 14.15 -18.69 -16.81
N ALA A 39 14.80 -17.61 -16.37
CA ALA A 39 14.90 -16.36 -17.12
C ALA A 39 15.71 -16.55 -18.42
N TYR A 40 16.87 -17.22 -18.36
CA TYR A 40 17.69 -17.51 -19.54
C TYR A 40 17.00 -18.43 -20.54
N ASP A 41 16.44 -19.56 -20.08
CA ASP A 41 15.75 -20.54 -20.94
C ASP A 41 14.54 -19.91 -21.66
N ARG A 42 13.92 -18.90 -21.05
CA ARG A 42 12.85 -18.12 -21.67
C ARG A 42 13.36 -17.25 -22.81
N GLU A 43 14.50 -16.58 -22.66
CA GLU A 43 15.10 -15.79 -23.74
C GLU A 43 15.49 -16.67 -24.92
N VAL A 44 16.11 -17.82 -24.64
CA VAL A 44 16.42 -18.84 -25.66
C VAL A 44 15.16 -19.29 -26.39
N ARG A 45 14.05 -19.51 -25.66
CA ARG A 45 12.75 -19.88 -26.26
C ARG A 45 12.15 -18.76 -27.10
N ASN A 46 12.15 -17.53 -26.60
CA ASN A 46 11.58 -16.37 -27.28
C ASN A 46 12.34 -16.03 -28.56
N ALA A 47 13.66 -16.19 -28.55
CA ALA A 47 14.51 -16.02 -29.73
C ALA A 47 14.43 -17.20 -30.72
N GLY A 48 13.65 -18.25 -30.41
CA GLY A 48 13.58 -19.46 -31.23
C GLY A 48 14.90 -20.24 -31.31
N ALA A 49 15.79 -20.04 -30.33
CA ALA A 49 17.14 -20.58 -30.31
C ALA A 49 17.23 -22.01 -29.74
N ILE A 50 16.13 -22.59 -29.26
CA ILE A 50 16.10 -23.92 -28.63
C ILE A 50 16.71 -24.98 -29.56
N GLY A 51 17.78 -25.63 -29.09
CA GLY A 51 18.41 -26.74 -29.79
C GLY A 51 19.38 -26.32 -30.91
N SER A 52 19.77 -25.04 -30.93
CA SER A 52 20.76 -24.49 -31.85
C SER A 52 21.87 -23.77 -31.09
N ASP A 53 23.01 -24.44 -30.90
CA ASP A 53 24.17 -23.91 -30.17
C ASP A 53 24.66 -22.56 -30.70
N THR A 54 24.51 -22.30 -32.00
CA THR A 54 24.90 -21.02 -32.63
C THR A 54 23.95 -19.89 -32.27
N LEU A 55 22.64 -20.14 -32.27
CA LEU A 55 21.64 -19.14 -31.89
C LEU A 55 21.66 -18.89 -30.39
N GLU A 56 21.82 -19.93 -29.57
CA GLU A 56 21.97 -19.79 -28.11
C GLU A 56 23.21 -18.95 -27.78
N ARG A 57 24.32 -19.14 -28.48
CA ARG A 57 25.53 -18.30 -28.32
C ARG A 57 25.28 -16.84 -28.70
N GLN A 58 24.46 -16.57 -29.73
CA GLN A 58 24.09 -15.20 -30.10
C GLN A 58 23.21 -14.55 -29.03
N VAL A 59 22.23 -15.27 -28.49
CA VAL A 59 21.39 -14.81 -27.38
C VAL A 59 22.24 -14.51 -26.14
N ALA A 60 23.16 -15.41 -25.78
CA ALA A 60 24.07 -15.19 -24.67
C ALA A 60 24.95 -13.94 -24.88
N ALA A 61 25.53 -13.77 -26.07
CA ALA A 61 26.35 -12.59 -26.38
C ALA A 61 25.55 -11.29 -26.29
N GLU A 62 24.30 -11.29 -26.78
CA GLU A 62 23.40 -10.13 -26.72
C GLU A 62 23.01 -9.79 -25.28
N LEU A 63 22.74 -10.78 -24.43
CA LEU A 63 22.47 -10.57 -23.01
C LEU A 63 23.68 -9.98 -22.26
N LEU A 64 24.89 -10.48 -22.56
CA LEU A 64 26.12 -9.94 -21.98
C LEU A 64 26.39 -8.50 -22.45
N LYS A 65 26.13 -8.20 -23.72
CA LYS A 65 26.22 -6.85 -24.26
C LYS A 65 25.26 -5.89 -23.56
N ARG A 66 24.01 -6.32 -23.33
CA ARG A 66 23.00 -5.50 -22.62
C ARG A 66 23.32 -5.30 -21.15
N TYR A 67 23.91 -6.30 -20.51
CA TYR A 67 24.45 -6.13 -19.16
C TYR A 67 25.52 -5.03 -19.14
N ASP A 68 26.42 -5.00 -20.12
CA ASP A 68 27.47 -3.99 -20.21
C ASP A 68 26.91 -2.57 -20.52
N GLU A 69 26.00 -2.46 -21.49
CA GLU A 69 25.44 -1.18 -21.96
C GLU A 69 24.39 -0.58 -21.02
N SER A 70 23.58 -1.44 -20.37
CA SER A 70 22.38 -1.00 -19.65
C SER A 70 22.26 -1.54 -18.22
N ALA A 71 23.27 -2.26 -17.73
CA ALA A 71 23.25 -2.94 -16.42
C ALA A 71 22.04 -3.85 -16.24
N LEU A 72 21.60 -4.49 -17.31
CA LEU A 72 20.45 -5.36 -17.34
C LEU A 72 20.78 -6.69 -16.65
N VAL A 73 20.07 -7.02 -15.57
CA VAL A 73 20.27 -8.24 -14.78
C VAL A 73 18.96 -9.04 -14.67
N PRO A 74 19.03 -10.36 -14.53
CA PRO A 74 17.83 -11.16 -14.34
C PRO A 74 17.28 -10.96 -12.93
N VAL A 75 16.01 -10.60 -12.82
CA VAL A 75 15.25 -10.48 -11.57
C VAL A 75 13.99 -11.31 -11.68
N GLY A 76 13.92 -12.40 -10.90
CA GLY A 76 12.84 -13.37 -11.00
C GLY A 76 12.82 -14.03 -12.39
N SER A 77 11.73 -13.81 -13.13
CA SER A 77 11.55 -14.36 -14.50
C SER A 77 11.81 -13.37 -15.63
N ARG A 78 12.20 -12.12 -15.31
CA ARG A 78 12.38 -11.02 -16.26
C ARG A 78 13.75 -10.38 -16.10
N TRP A 79 14.08 -9.51 -17.05
CA TRP A 79 15.30 -8.69 -17.02
C TRP A 79 14.95 -7.27 -16.61
N ALA A 80 15.72 -6.69 -15.70
CA ALA A 80 15.53 -5.32 -15.22
C ALA A 80 16.89 -4.60 -15.13
N ARG A 81 16.88 -3.28 -15.28
CA ARG A 81 18.08 -2.46 -15.12
C ARG A 81 18.40 -2.34 -13.63
N ALA A 82 19.61 -2.70 -13.24
CA ALA A 82 20.06 -2.49 -11.86
C ALA A 82 20.24 -0.98 -11.59
N PRO A 83 19.72 -0.43 -10.48
CA PRO A 83 19.96 0.95 -10.10
C PRO A 83 21.46 1.21 -9.88
N LEU A 84 21.93 2.44 -10.18
CA LEU A 84 23.36 2.79 -10.10
C LEU A 84 23.96 2.50 -8.71
N ARG A 85 23.24 2.83 -7.63
CA ARG A 85 23.64 2.54 -6.25
C ARG A 85 23.91 1.05 -5.99
N VAL A 86 23.14 0.16 -6.61
CA VAL A 86 23.30 -1.30 -6.45
C VAL A 86 24.50 -1.78 -7.24
N GLN A 87 24.75 -1.20 -8.41
CA GLN A 87 25.94 -1.50 -9.21
C GLN A 87 27.22 -1.06 -8.49
N GLU A 88 27.22 0.12 -7.88
CA GLU A 88 28.33 0.66 -7.10
C GLU A 88 28.59 -0.20 -5.85
N ALA A 89 27.56 -0.49 -5.06
CA ALA A 89 27.67 -1.36 -3.88
C ALA A 89 28.15 -2.77 -4.24
N ALA A 90 27.69 -3.33 -5.37
CA ALA A 90 28.18 -4.61 -5.86
C ALA A 90 29.68 -4.52 -6.21
N ARG A 91 30.11 -3.51 -6.98
CA ARG A 91 31.53 -3.31 -7.36
C ARG A 91 32.44 -3.15 -6.14
N GLU A 92 31.97 -2.48 -5.11
CA GLU A 92 32.70 -2.26 -3.86
C GLU A 92 32.67 -3.48 -2.92
N ASN A 93 31.94 -4.54 -3.29
CA ASN A 93 31.66 -5.71 -2.45
C ASN A 93 31.01 -5.37 -1.10
N ASP A 94 30.30 -4.25 -1.05
CA ASP A 94 29.61 -3.75 0.13
C ASP A 94 28.10 -3.96 0.02
N LEU A 95 27.71 -5.24 -0.04
CA LEU A 95 26.30 -5.63 -0.07
C LEU A 95 25.73 -5.80 1.35
N SER A 96 26.51 -5.51 2.39
CA SER A 96 26.14 -5.77 3.79
C SER A 96 25.31 -4.65 4.43
N GLU A 97 25.36 -3.42 3.90
CA GLU A 97 24.62 -2.27 4.44
C GLU A 97 23.27 -2.00 3.75
N LEU A 98 22.98 -2.61 2.60
CA LEU A 98 21.74 -2.37 1.83
C LEU A 98 20.47 -2.97 2.46
N ALA A 99 20.58 -3.74 3.53
CA ALA A 99 19.42 -4.29 4.27
C ALA A 99 18.98 -3.42 5.46
N ASP A 100 19.83 -2.52 5.96
CA ASP A 100 19.51 -1.69 7.15
C ASP A 100 19.48 -0.17 6.86
N ASP A 101 20.00 0.31 5.71
CA ASP A 101 20.18 1.75 5.51
C ASP A 101 19.11 2.46 4.65
N THR A 102 17.84 2.19 4.95
CA THR A 102 16.75 3.13 4.58
C THR A 102 16.49 4.16 5.69
N GLN A 103 17.36 4.25 6.70
CA GLN A 103 17.18 5.13 7.87
C GLN A 103 18.32 6.10 8.21
N ALA A 104 19.52 6.08 7.58
CA ALA A 104 20.56 7.04 7.97
C ALA A 104 21.38 7.67 6.83
N ALA A 105 20.75 8.49 5.98
CA ALA A 105 21.47 9.49 5.17
C ALA A 105 21.24 10.92 5.71
N ALA A 106 22.05 11.25 6.72
CA ALA A 106 22.59 12.56 7.11
C ALA A 106 21.75 13.84 6.95
N SER A 107 21.25 14.32 8.09
CA SER A 107 21.04 15.74 8.38
C SER A 107 22.38 16.50 8.38
N SER A 108 22.89 16.84 7.19
CA SER A 108 23.99 17.80 7.11
C SER A 108 23.43 19.20 7.39
N LYS A 109 23.89 19.82 8.49
CA LYS A 109 23.62 21.25 8.74
C LYS A 109 24.06 22.05 7.50
N PRO A 110 23.23 22.96 6.97
CA PRO A 110 23.63 23.75 5.81
C PRO A 110 24.86 24.59 6.15
N SER A 111 25.84 24.61 5.24
CA SER A 111 27.09 25.35 5.46
C SER A 111 26.80 26.86 5.63
N PRO A 112 27.61 27.59 6.43
CA PRO A 112 27.39 29.02 6.71
C PRO A 112 27.30 29.91 5.45
N LYS A 113 27.82 29.44 4.31
CA LYS A 113 27.74 30.15 3.02
C LYS A 113 26.35 30.07 2.39
N VAL A 114 25.60 28.99 2.63
CA VAL A 114 24.23 28.80 2.10
C VAL A 114 23.23 29.65 2.88
N LEU A 115 23.39 29.76 4.19
CA LEU A 115 22.58 30.66 5.03
C LEU A 115 22.80 32.14 4.69
N LEU A 116 24.03 32.51 4.31
CA LEU A 116 24.35 33.88 3.90
C LEU A 116 23.79 34.22 2.52
N ALA A 117 23.78 33.26 1.60
CA ALA A 117 23.12 33.41 0.29
C ALA A 117 21.60 33.51 0.40
N LEU A 118 20.97 32.68 1.25
CA LEU A 118 19.52 32.74 1.49
C LEU A 118 19.08 34.05 2.14
N GLY A 119 19.87 34.57 3.10
CA GLY A 119 19.61 35.84 3.76
C GLY A 119 19.70 37.04 2.79
N LEU A 120 20.64 37.00 1.85
CA LEU A 120 20.78 38.06 0.84
C LEU A 120 19.62 38.03 -0.17
N LEU A 121 19.12 36.85 -0.51
CA LEU A 121 18.00 36.66 -1.42
C LEU A 121 16.67 37.14 -0.80
N ALA A 122 16.45 36.88 0.49
CA ALA A 122 15.29 37.39 1.23
C ALA A 122 15.29 38.92 1.32
N LEU A 123 16.46 39.56 1.47
CA LEU A 123 16.60 41.01 1.57
C LEU A 123 16.30 41.70 0.22
N VAL A 124 16.70 41.08 -0.89
CA VAL A 124 16.31 41.52 -2.24
C VAL A 124 14.80 41.38 -2.45
N PHE A 125 14.19 40.29 -1.96
CA PHE A 125 12.75 40.07 -2.10
C PHE A 125 11.91 41.11 -1.34
N VAL A 126 12.34 41.50 -0.14
CA VAL A 126 11.68 42.56 0.66
C VAL A 126 11.87 43.95 0.03
N ALA A 127 13.04 44.23 -0.55
CA ALA A 127 13.31 45.50 -1.23
C ALA A 127 12.47 45.70 -2.51
N VAL A 128 12.10 44.60 -3.18
CA VAL A 128 11.27 44.63 -4.41
C VAL A 128 9.77 44.71 -4.11
N LEU A 129 9.32 44.28 -2.92
CA LEU A 129 7.90 44.31 -2.53
C LEU A 129 7.46 45.62 -1.85
N LEU A 130 8.37 46.35 -1.21
CA LEU A 130 8.05 47.60 -0.51
C LEU A 130 7.46 48.75 -1.38
N PRO A 131 7.77 48.90 -2.69
CA PRO A 131 7.18 49.97 -3.49
C PRO A 131 5.72 49.72 -3.92
N ARG A 132 5.17 48.50 -3.74
CA ARG A 132 3.81 48.16 -4.18
C ARG A 132 2.71 48.40 -3.14
N ILE A 133 3.06 48.73 -1.90
CA ILE A 133 2.10 48.89 -0.79
C ILE A 133 1.77 50.38 -0.50
N PHE A 134 2.49 51.34 -1.09
CA PHE A 134 2.34 52.78 -0.77
C PHE A 134 1.85 53.71 -1.90
N GLY A 135 1.19 53.21 -2.94
CA GLY A 135 0.41 54.07 -3.85
C GLY A 135 -0.57 53.24 -4.66
N GLY A 136 -1.87 53.48 -4.73
CA GLY A 136 -2.72 54.56 -4.26
C GLY A 136 -3.93 54.62 -5.19
N GLY A 137 -5.14 54.69 -4.63
CA GLY A 137 -6.32 55.26 -5.30
C GLY A 137 -7.48 54.33 -5.69
N SER A 138 -8.57 54.42 -4.89
CA SER A 138 -10.00 54.61 -5.27
C SER A 138 -10.74 53.54 -6.12
N SER A 139 -12.02 53.17 -5.92
CA SER A 139 -13.11 53.54 -4.99
C SER A 139 -14.42 52.78 -5.33
N HIS A 140 -15.40 52.77 -4.39
CA HIS A 140 -16.86 52.47 -4.49
C HIS A 140 -17.30 51.01 -4.18
N GLU A 141 -18.01 50.76 -3.06
CA GLU A 141 -19.50 50.77 -2.85
C GLU A 141 -20.20 49.64 -3.61
N GLY A 142 -21.08 48.78 -3.08
CA GLY A 142 -21.71 48.57 -1.77
C GLY A 142 -22.65 47.34 -1.87
N GLU A 143 -23.09 46.82 -0.72
CA GLU A 143 -24.43 46.23 -0.40
C GLU A 143 -25.19 45.39 -1.47
N LEU A 144 -25.64 44.14 -1.26
CA LEU A 144 -26.69 43.68 -0.34
C LEU A 144 -26.86 42.15 -0.40
N GLU A 145 -27.42 41.66 0.70
CA GLU A 145 -27.95 40.34 1.06
C GLU A 145 -29.14 39.87 0.17
N VAL A 146 -29.16 38.61 -0.28
CA VAL A 146 -30.39 37.88 -0.66
C VAL A 146 -30.26 36.38 -0.35
N THR A 147 -31.12 35.91 0.55
CA THR A 147 -31.45 34.51 0.85
C THR A 147 -32.20 33.86 -0.32
N ALA A 148 -31.93 32.59 -0.64
CA ALA A 148 -32.79 31.78 -1.50
C ALA A 148 -33.07 30.39 -0.91
N GLU A 149 -34.33 29.99 -1.08
CA GLU A 149 -35.08 28.82 -0.61
C GLU A 149 -34.47 27.44 -0.93
N VAL A 150 -34.72 26.50 -0.03
CA VAL A 150 -34.50 25.05 -0.21
C VAL A 150 -35.81 24.40 -0.70
N SER A 151 -35.72 23.61 -1.78
CA SER A 151 -36.79 22.75 -2.29
C SER A 151 -36.46 21.27 -2.00
N PRO A 152 -37.43 20.42 -1.61
CA PRO A 152 -37.16 19.04 -1.17
C PRO A 152 -37.36 18.00 -2.29
N SER A 153 -36.53 16.96 -2.32
CA SER A 153 -36.79 15.69 -3.03
C SER A 153 -35.78 14.60 -2.64
N PRO A 154 -36.00 13.31 -2.95
CA PRO A 154 -36.88 12.38 -2.26
C PRO A 154 -36.11 11.22 -1.59
N THR A 155 -36.77 10.57 -0.63
CA THR A 155 -36.36 9.33 0.06
C THR A 155 -36.01 8.18 -0.90
N PRO A 156 -34.91 7.44 -0.67
CA PRO A 156 -34.78 6.06 -1.15
C PRO A 156 -35.07 5.04 -0.03
N GLU A 157 -35.54 3.89 -0.49
CA GLU A 157 -36.11 2.77 0.24
C GLU A 157 -35.11 2.00 1.12
N VAL A 158 -35.66 1.37 2.16
CA VAL A 158 -34.98 0.49 3.12
C VAL A 158 -34.79 -0.92 2.52
N SER A 159 -33.63 -1.56 2.80
CA SER A 159 -33.45 -2.97 3.25
C SER A 159 -32.13 -3.59 2.72
N PRO A 160 -31.49 -4.60 3.36
CA PRO A 160 -31.11 -4.80 4.78
C PRO A 160 -29.58 -5.07 4.97
N THR A 161 -29.12 -4.95 6.23
CA THR A 161 -27.84 -5.34 6.88
C THR A 161 -27.38 -6.79 6.57
N PRO A 162 -26.14 -7.30 6.85
CA PRO A 162 -25.11 -6.81 7.81
C PRO A 162 -23.59 -7.05 7.48
N THR A 163 -22.68 -6.33 8.16
CA THR A 163 -21.71 -6.88 9.16
C THR A 163 -20.78 -5.76 9.70
N PRO A 164 -20.52 -5.67 11.02
CA PRO A 164 -19.86 -4.53 11.68
C PRO A 164 -18.34 -4.69 11.74
N LEU A 165 -17.61 -3.61 11.44
CA LEU A 165 -16.18 -3.45 11.67
C LEU A 165 -15.89 -3.34 13.18
N ALA A 166 -15.28 -4.38 13.75
CA ALA A 166 -14.65 -4.32 15.08
C ALA A 166 -13.27 -3.64 14.98
N LEU A 167 -13.26 -2.31 15.16
CA LEU A 167 -12.08 -1.50 15.46
C LEU A 167 -11.80 -1.57 16.97
N GLU A 168 -11.29 -2.70 17.46
CA GLU A 168 -10.71 -2.78 18.81
C GLU A 168 -9.18 -2.90 18.73
N ALA A 169 -8.51 -2.02 19.48
CA ALA A 169 -7.07 -1.86 19.69
C ALA A 169 -6.25 -1.11 18.62
N GLN A 170 -6.44 0.21 18.55
CA GLN A 170 -5.39 1.15 18.12
C GLN A 170 -5.33 2.34 19.11
N ASP A 171 -4.27 2.37 19.92
CA ASP A 171 -3.39 3.54 20.13
C ASP A 171 -2.45 3.28 21.31
N ASP A 172 -1.14 3.31 21.04
CA ASP A 172 -0.16 3.72 22.06
C ASP A 172 -0.19 5.25 22.12
N VAL A 173 -0.23 5.78 23.33
CA VAL A 173 -0.33 7.22 23.64
C VAL A 173 0.82 8.01 23.01
N ILE A 174 0.46 9.03 22.23
CA ILE A 174 1.36 10.09 21.77
C ILE A 174 1.91 10.83 23.00
N THR A 175 3.16 10.54 23.35
CA THR A 175 3.94 11.40 24.25
C THR A 175 4.67 12.40 23.36
N GLY A 176 4.46 13.70 23.61
CA GLY A 176 4.86 14.77 22.71
C GLY A 176 6.31 14.70 22.24
N GLY A 177 6.49 14.97 20.94
CA GLY A 177 7.79 15.23 20.35
C GLY A 177 8.42 14.08 19.57
N ASP A 178 7.64 13.36 18.75
CA ASP A 178 8.21 12.61 17.63
C ASP A 178 7.26 12.66 16.43
N ARG A 179 7.75 13.14 15.29
CA ARG A 179 7.02 13.23 14.00
C ARG A 179 7.63 12.29 12.98
N GLU A 180 8.11 11.12 13.41
CA GLU A 180 8.68 10.14 12.50
C GLU A 180 7.78 8.92 12.28
N ARG A 181 7.10 8.99 11.12
CA ARG A 181 6.68 7.90 10.21
C ARG A 181 5.58 6.93 10.69
N ALA A 182 4.43 7.06 10.03
CA ALA A 182 3.41 6.03 9.93
C ALA A 182 4.04 4.67 9.57
N VAL A 183 4.00 3.73 10.51
CA VAL A 183 4.40 2.34 10.25
C VAL A 183 3.35 1.74 9.32
N ALA A 184 3.74 1.29 8.12
CA ALA A 184 2.84 0.58 7.22
C ALA A 184 2.51 -0.80 7.82
N TYR A 185 1.23 -1.14 7.91
CA TYR A 185 0.78 -2.45 8.42
C TYR A 185 -0.41 -2.97 7.62
N PRO A 186 -0.60 -4.31 7.57
CA PRO A 186 -1.73 -4.90 6.88
C PRO A 186 -3.05 -4.65 7.60
N VAL A 187 -4.11 -4.42 6.82
CA VAL A 187 -5.49 -4.23 7.28
C VAL A 187 -6.45 -5.25 6.68
N ASN A 188 -6.13 -5.85 5.55
CA ASN A 188 -6.94 -6.87 4.89
C ASN A 188 -6.07 -7.93 4.22
N LEU A 189 -6.46 -9.20 4.35
CA LEU A 189 -5.87 -10.33 3.65
C LEU A 189 -6.95 -11.00 2.81
N GLN A 190 -6.73 -11.07 1.50
CA GLN A 190 -7.55 -11.82 0.57
C GLN A 190 -6.76 -12.97 -0.03
N VAL A 191 -7.35 -14.16 -0.11
CA VAL A 191 -6.74 -15.33 -0.72
C VAL A 191 -7.63 -15.87 -1.83
N ALA A 192 -7.05 -16.02 -3.02
CA ALA A 192 -7.68 -16.63 -4.18
C ALA A 192 -7.05 -17.99 -4.48
N LEU A 193 -7.88 -19.01 -4.67
CA LEU A 193 -7.43 -20.36 -5.04
C LEU A 193 -7.20 -20.46 -6.56
N PRO A 194 -6.26 -21.32 -7.00
CA PRO A 194 -5.79 -21.38 -8.40
C PRO A 194 -6.88 -21.65 -9.45
N ASP A 195 -7.94 -22.39 -9.09
CA ASP A 195 -8.93 -22.87 -10.07
C ASP A 195 -10.21 -22.02 -10.09
N GLY A 196 -10.28 -20.94 -9.31
CA GLY A 196 -11.53 -20.19 -9.10
C GLY A 196 -12.67 -21.04 -8.53
N SER A 197 -12.35 -22.21 -7.96
CA SER A 197 -13.30 -23.20 -7.44
C SER A 197 -14.15 -22.68 -6.27
N ALA A 198 -13.70 -21.60 -5.65
CA ALA A 198 -14.43 -20.85 -4.63
C ALA A 198 -14.13 -19.35 -4.79
N PRO A 199 -15.07 -18.46 -4.40
CA PRO A 199 -14.79 -17.04 -4.33
C PRO A 199 -13.60 -16.76 -3.38
N PRO A 200 -12.84 -15.68 -3.60
CA PRO A 200 -11.72 -15.35 -2.72
C PRO A 200 -12.16 -15.19 -1.27
N ARG A 201 -11.43 -15.80 -0.34
CA ARG A 201 -11.66 -15.65 1.10
C ARG A 201 -10.96 -14.40 1.61
N VAL A 202 -11.64 -13.64 2.47
CA VAL A 202 -11.17 -12.35 2.98
C VAL A 202 -11.16 -12.40 4.51
N TRP A 203 -10.09 -11.87 5.12
CA TRP A 203 -9.96 -11.66 6.55
C TRP A 203 -9.59 -10.22 6.86
N VAL A 204 -10.27 -9.65 7.86
CA VAL A 204 -9.84 -8.37 8.45
C VAL A 204 -8.58 -8.61 9.27
N VAL A 205 -7.53 -7.84 9.03
CA VAL A 205 -6.24 -8.03 9.70
C VAL A 205 -6.10 -7.05 10.85
N GLN A 206 -5.95 -7.59 12.06
CA GLN A 206 -5.71 -6.82 13.29
C GLN A 206 -4.26 -6.98 13.75
N ARG A 207 -3.67 -5.88 14.22
CA ARG A 207 -2.32 -5.89 14.80
C ARG A 207 -2.38 -6.49 16.19
N ARG A 208 -1.49 -7.42 16.49
CA ARG A 208 -1.35 -8.04 17.81
C ARG A 208 0.11 -8.03 18.21
N GLU A 209 0.37 -7.61 19.45
CA GLU A 209 1.68 -7.83 20.06
C GLU A 209 1.81 -9.28 20.51
N VAL A 210 2.90 -9.92 20.10
CA VAL A 210 3.19 -11.29 20.49
C VAL A 210 4.30 -11.26 21.52
N ARG A 211 3.94 -11.46 22.78
CA ARG A 211 4.88 -11.44 23.92
C ARG A 211 5.32 -12.85 24.38
N ALA A 212 4.65 -13.92 23.92
CA ALA A 212 4.93 -15.33 24.27
C ALA A 212 4.63 -16.29 23.10
N ALA A 213 4.92 -17.60 23.27
CA ALA A 213 4.69 -18.64 22.26
C ALA A 213 3.20 -18.83 21.89
N GLU A 214 2.30 -18.37 22.75
CA GLU A 214 0.87 -18.26 22.46
C GLU A 214 0.55 -16.83 22.02
N TRP A 215 0.06 -16.74 20.78
CA TRP A 215 -0.48 -15.50 20.25
C TRP A 215 -1.77 -15.16 20.99
N ASN A 216 -1.91 -13.90 21.38
CA ASN A 216 -3.22 -13.38 21.72
C ASN A 216 -3.93 -13.06 20.39
N TYR A 217 -5.02 -13.75 20.09
CA TYR A 217 -5.75 -13.64 18.83
C TYR A 217 -7.26 -13.56 19.08
N ASP A 218 -7.98 -12.96 18.15
CA ASP A 218 -9.44 -12.94 18.16
C ASP A 218 -9.98 -14.30 17.69
N PRO A 219 -10.87 -14.97 18.43
CA PRO A 219 -11.41 -16.27 18.03
C PRO A 219 -12.37 -16.20 16.84
N ASN A 220 -12.79 -15.00 16.39
CA ASN A 220 -13.63 -14.84 15.23
C ASN A 220 -12.94 -15.37 13.95
N PRO A 221 -13.52 -16.34 13.21
CA PRO A 221 -12.91 -16.95 12.03
C PRO A 221 -12.58 -15.96 10.89
N ASP A 222 -13.20 -14.79 10.88
CA ASP A 222 -13.02 -13.73 9.87
C ASP A 222 -11.93 -12.71 10.24
N ILE A 223 -11.33 -12.82 11.42
CA ILE A 223 -10.33 -11.87 11.93
C ILE A 223 -8.96 -12.53 11.99
N ALA A 224 -8.04 -12.03 11.17
CA ALA A 224 -6.65 -12.43 11.14
C ALA A 224 -5.80 -11.59 12.10
N SER A 225 -4.82 -12.21 12.75
CA SER A 225 -3.92 -11.56 13.70
C SER A 225 -2.52 -11.37 13.11
N PHE A 226 -2.18 -10.16 12.72
CA PHE A 226 -0.84 -9.78 12.27
C PHE A 226 0.08 -9.49 13.45
N VAL A 227 1.28 -10.07 13.42
CA VAL A 227 2.30 -9.84 14.45
C VAL A 227 2.94 -8.47 14.26
N ASN A 228 2.79 -7.61 15.27
CA ASN A 228 3.27 -6.24 15.22
C ASN A 228 4.80 -6.18 14.97
N GLY A 229 5.23 -5.19 14.19
CA GLY A 229 6.66 -4.96 13.87
C GLY A 229 7.25 -5.81 12.73
N MET A 230 6.47 -6.69 12.10
CA MET A 230 6.93 -7.54 10.99
C MET A 230 6.74 -6.84 9.63
N SER A 231 7.78 -6.19 9.10
CA SER A 231 7.71 -5.38 7.86
C SER A 231 8.21 -6.09 6.59
N VAL A 232 9.29 -6.87 6.69
CA VAL A 232 9.92 -7.55 5.54
C VAL A 232 9.12 -8.79 5.14
N ARG A 233 8.67 -9.53 6.14
CA ARG A 233 7.88 -10.75 6.00
C ARG A 233 6.73 -10.73 6.99
N PRO A 234 5.55 -10.23 6.60
CA PRO A 234 4.38 -10.22 7.47
C PRO A 234 4.05 -11.63 7.95
N VAL A 235 3.78 -11.75 9.25
CA VAL A 235 3.36 -13.00 9.88
C VAL A 235 1.94 -12.80 10.38
N ILE A 236 1.01 -13.60 9.84
CA ILE A 236 -0.42 -13.47 10.08
C ILE A 236 -0.98 -14.81 10.58
N GLY A 237 -1.76 -14.74 11.65
CA GLY A 237 -2.47 -15.86 12.23
C GLY A 237 -3.93 -15.88 11.86
N ILE A 238 -4.39 -17.00 11.33
CA ILE A 238 -5.78 -17.25 11.01
C ILE A 238 -6.37 -18.16 12.09
N PRO A 239 -7.39 -17.72 12.82
CA PRO A 239 -8.02 -18.55 13.85
C PRO A 239 -8.62 -19.81 13.24
N TRP A 240 -8.51 -20.90 13.98
CA TRP A 240 -8.99 -22.20 13.56
C TRP A 240 -10.53 -22.19 13.55
N SER A 241 -11.05 -22.65 12.42
CA SER A 241 -12.43 -23.07 12.24
C SER A 241 -12.39 -24.21 11.20
N GLU A 242 -13.43 -25.03 11.15
CA GLU A 242 -13.52 -26.08 10.12
C GLU A 242 -13.37 -25.51 8.70
N GLU A 243 -13.94 -24.32 8.47
CA GLU A 243 -13.85 -23.59 7.20
C GLU A 243 -12.41 -23.15 6.90
N ASN A 244 -11.75 -22.47 7.84
CA ASN A 244 -10.37 -22.00 7.66
C ASN A 244 -9.40 -23.17 7.49
N ALA A 245 -9.61 -24.27 8.23
CA ALA A 245 -8.81 -25.49 8.07
C ALA A 245 -8.98 -26.11 6.67
N ALA A 246 -10.22 -26.19 6.17
CA ALA A 246 -10.50 -26.66 4.81
C ALA A 246 -9.88 -25.74 3.75
N TRP A 247 -9.88 -24.42 3.99
CA TRP A 247 -9.24 -23.45 3.12
C TRP A 247 -7.71 -23.61 3.09
N PHE A 248 -7.06 -23.78 4.24
CA PHE A 248 -5.64 -24.10 4.30
C PHE A 248 -5.31 -25.44 3.62
N ALA A 249 -6.21 -26.42 3.70
CA ALA A 249 -6.04 -27.70 3.01
C ALA A 249 -6.08 -27.55 1.48
N SER A 250 -6.90 -26.64 0.93
CA SER A 250 -7.03 -26.39 -0.51
C SER A 250 -5.93 -25.49 -1.10
N MET A 251 -5.24 -24.69 -0.27
CA MET A 251 -4.11 -23.87 -0.73
C MET A 251 -2.97 -24.74 -1.29
N ARG A 252 -2.56 -24.41 -2.52
CA ARG A 252 -1.51 -25.08 -3.29
C ARG A 252 -0.88 -24.10 -4.30
N GLU A 253 0.08 -24.59 -5.07
CA GLU A 253 0.71 -23.81 -6.16
C GLU A 253 -0.35 -23.16 -7.07
N GLY A 254 -0.15 -21.87 -7.37
CA GLY A 254 -1.11 -21.02 -8.08
C GLY A 254 -2.11 -20.28 -7.20
N ALA A 255 -2.14 -20.51 -5.88
CA ALA A 255 -2.88 -19.64 -4.96
C ALA A 255 -2.20 -18.27 -4.82
N VAL A 256 -3.01 -17.20 -4.78
CA VAL A 256 -2.58 -15.81 -4.73
C VAL A 256 -3.08 -15.17 -3.43
N PHE A 257 -2.22 -14.38 -2.79
CA PHE A 257 -2.52 -13.69 -1.54
C PHE A 257 -2.38 -12.19 -1.78
N ASN A 258 -3.45 -11.44 -1.59
CA ASN A 258 -3.44 -9.97 -1.67
C ASN A 258 -3.53 -9.41 -0.26
N LEU A 259 -2.55 -8.60 0.11
CA LEU A 259 -2.45 -7.98 1.42
C LEU A 259 -2.59 -6.46 1.28
N THR A 260 -3.73 -5.93 1.69
CA THR A 260 -3.96 -4.49 1.68
C THR A 260 -3.37 -3.88 2.94
N MET A 261 -2.59 -2.83 2.76
CA MET A 261 -1.94 -2.05 3.82
C MET A 261 -2.84 -0.88 4.25
N ASN A 262 -2.63 -0.37 5.46
CA ASN A 262 -3.30 0.85 5.96
C ASN A 262 -3.06 2.08 5.08
N THR A 263 -1.99 2.07 4.27
CA THR A 263 -1.68 3.11 3.29
C THR A 263 -2.49 3.00 1.98
N GLY A 264 -3.36 1.99 1.85
CA GLY A 264 -4.07 1.67 0.60
C GLY A 264 -3.24 0.85 -0.40
N ALA A 265 -1.94 0.62 -0.14
CA ALA A 265 -1.12 -0.23 -0.99
C ALA A 265 -1.56 -1.70 -0.90
N ILE A 266 -1.64 -2.39 -2.04
CA ILE A 266 -1.93 -3.83 -2.09
C ILE A 266 -0.64 -4.58 -2.46
N LEU A 267 -0.22 -5.50 -1.60
CA LEU A 267 0.94 -6.37 -1.82
C LEU A 267 0.43 -7.75 -2.26
N ARG A 268 0.89 -8.23 -3.42
CA ARG A 268 0.51 -9.55 -3.93
C ARG A 268 1.62 -10.56 -3.61
N TYR A 269 1.25 -11.72 -3.11
CA TYR A 269 2.16 -12.84 -2.85
C TYR A 269 1.68 -14.09 -3.57
N GLU A 270 2.63 -14.98 -3.86
CA GLU A 270 2.36 -16.25 -4.54
C GLU A 270 2.72 -17.42 -3.62
N PHE A 271 1.88 -18.46 -3.62
CA PHE A 271 2.09 -19.65 -2.82
C PHE A 271 3.48 -20.23 -3.04
N ALA A 272 4.21 -20.47 -1.95
CA ALA A 272 5.54 -21.09 -2.00
C ALA A 272 5.52 -22.51 -1.41
N ALA A 273 5.08 -22.66 -0.16
CA ALA A 273 5.06 -23.95 0.50
C ALA A 273 4.01 -24.03 1.61
N LYS A 274 3.51 -25.24 1.86
CA LYS A 274 2.67 -25.60 3.00
C LYS A 274 3.35 -26.70 3.80
N THR A 275 3.47 -26.51 5.12
CA THR A 275 4.16 -27.43 6.04
C THR A 275 3.48 -27.44 7.40
N GLU A 276 3.74 -28.47 8.21
CA GLU A 276 3.38 -28.45 9.63
C GLU A 276 4.58 -28.05 10.48
N VAL A 277 4.34 -27.15 11.43
CA VAL A 277 5.38 -26.68 12.36
C VAL A 277 4.95 -26.85 13.81
N ARG A 278 5.92 -27.00 14.70
CA ARG A 278 5.66 -27.05 16.15
C ARG A 278 5.30 -25.66 16.65
N ARG A 279 4.47 -25.58 17.70
CA ARG A 279 4.13 -24.29 18.35
C ARG A 279 5.34 -23.53 18.90
N SER A 280 6.43 -24.24 19.22
CA SER A 280 7.68 -23.66 19.69
C SER A 280 8.65 -23.23 18.58
N ASP A 281 8.30 -23.43 17.30
CA ASP A 281 9.16 -23.04 16.18
C ASP A 281 9.14 -21.53 15.98
N THR A 282 10.24 -20.85 16.30
CA THR A 282 10.39 -19.40 16.16
C THR A 282 11.00 -18.99 14.83
N ARG A 283 11.37 -19.93 13.96
CA ARG A 283 12.04 -19.61 12.68
C ARG A 283 11.13 -18.83 11.73
N ILE A 284 9.81 -18.96 11.89
CA ILE A 284 8.79 -18.22 11.11
C ILE A 284 8.85 -16.71 11.30
N PHE A 285 9.41 -16.23 12.42
CA PHE A 285 9.53 -14.80 12.73
C PHE A 285 10.79 -14.15 12.14
N ARG A 286 11.69 -14.94 11.54
CA ARG A 286 12.94 -14.42 10.97
C ARG A 286 12.65 -13.57 9.73
N GLN A 287 13.06 -12.31 9.78
CA GLN A 287 12.88 -11.32 8.70
C GLN A 287 14.04 -11.34 7.68
N VAL A 288 14.42 -12.54 7.21
CA VAL A 288 15.62 -12.73 6.37
C VAL A 288 15.37 -12.60 4.86
N GLY A 289 14.13 -12.33 4.44
CA GLY A 289 13.79 -12.13 3.04
C GLY A 289 12.29 -11.93 2.83
N PRO A 290 11.90 -11.21 1.76
CA PRO A 290 10.53 -10.78 1.54
C PRO A 290 9.60 -11.97 1.30
N GLY A 291 8.40 -11.90 1.83
CA GLY A 291 7.40 -12.97 1.73
C GLY A 291 6.26 -12.78 2.71
N LEU A 292 5.33 -13.73 2.74
CA LEU A 292 4.19 -13.72 3.65
C LEU A 292 4.14 -15.08 4.36
N VAL A 293 3.77 -15.04 5.63
CA VAL A 293 3.61 -16.23 6.46
C VAL A 293 2.20 -16.25 7.03
N LEU A 294 1.46 -17.31 6.74
CA LEU A 294 0.15 -17.58 7.32
C LEU A 294 0.22 -18.81 8.23
N LEU A 295 -0.28 -18.68 9.46
CA LEU A 295 -0.42 -19.80 10.40
C LEU A 295 -1.88 -20.02 10.75
N LEU A 296 -2.31 -21.27 10.72
CA LEU A 296 -3.56 -21.66 11.36
C LEU A 296 -3.32 -21.78 12.88
N ILE A 297 -4.03 -20.99 13.68
CA ILE A 297 -3.82 -20.87 15.13
C ILE A 297 -5.10 -21.21 15.89
N GLY A 298 -4.98 -21.60 17.15
CA GLY A 298 -6.15 -21.83 18.00
C GLY A 298 -6.82 -23.19 17.84
N GLU A 299 -6.25 -24.11 17.07
CA GLU A 299 -6.69 -25.49 17.02
C GLU A 299 -6.48 -26.18 18.38
N THR A 300 -7.50 -26.93 18.82
CA THR A 300 -7.47 -27.74 20.04
C THR A 300 -7.74 -29.20 19.72
N ASP A 301 -7.20 -30.11 20.53
CA ASP A 301 -7.51 -31.53 20.49
C ASP A 301 -8.86 -31.86 21.15
N ASP A 302 -9.21 -33.14 21.18
CA ASP A 302 -10.46 -33.67 21.76
C ASP A 302 -10.59 -33.37 23.27
N GLU A 303 -9.49 -33.02 23.94
CA GLU A 303 -9.46 -32.67 25.37
C GLU A 303 -9.52 -31.15 25.60
N GLY A 304 -9.64 -30.36 24.51
CA GLY A 304 -9.68 -28.90 24.55
C GLY A 304 -8.30 -28.25 24.75
N LEU A 305 -7.22 -29.04 24.65
CA LEU A 305 -5.86 -28.53 24.78
C LEU A 305 -5.32 -28.11 23.41
N PRO A 306 -4.44 -27.09 23.33
CA PRO A 306 -3.91 -26.68 22.05
C PRO A 306 -3.05 -27.78 21.40
N THR A 307 -3.28 -28.06 20.11
CA THR A 307 -2.57 -29.11 19.35
C THR A 307 -1.04 -28.93 19.34
N ALA A 308 -0.25 -29.99 19.21
CA ALA A 308 1.22 -29.87 19.24
C ALA A 308 1.83 -29.12 18.03
N THR A 309 1.13 -29.12 16.89
CA THR A 309 1.56 -28.55 15.62
C THR A 309 0.55 -27.53 15.08
N ARG A 310 0.96 -26.78 14.06
CA ARG A 310 0.14 -25.82 13.33
C ARG A 310 0.45 -25.92 11.83
N THR A 311 -0.56 -25.73 11.00
CA THR A 311 -0.37 -25.61 9.55
C THR A 311 0.21 -24.24 9.21
N LEU A 312 1.35 -24.26 8.54
CA LEU A 312 2.09 -23.10 8.06
C LEU A 312 2.00 -23.02 6.54
N VAL A 313 1.56 -21.88 6.03
CA VAL A 313 1.68 -21.53 4.60
C VAL A 313 2.66 -20.38 4.48
N THR A 314 3.58 -20.51 3.53
CA THR A 314 4.51 -19.46 3.15
C THR A 314 4.23 -19.04 1.72
N ALA A 315 4.33 -17.75 1.47
CA ALA A 315 4.19 -17.16 0.15
C ALA A 315 5.40 -16.25 -0.12
N THR A 316 5.78 -16.17 -1.39
CA THR A 316 6.89 -15.34 -1.85
C THR A 316 6.35 -14.02 -2.35
N TYR A 317 7.13 -12.96 -2.14
CA TYR A 317 6.86 -11.66 -2.73
C TYR A 317 7.62 -11.58 -4.06
N PRO A 318 6.94 -11.53 -5.21
CA PRO A 318 7.58 -11.36 -6.51
C PRO A 318 8.36 -10.04 -6.55
N PRO A 319 9.70 -10.04 -6.70
CA PRO A 319 10.52 -8.82 -6.73
C PRO A 319 10.11 -7.86 -7.86
N GLU A 320 9.45 -8.37 -8.90
CA GLU A 320 8.83 -7.60 -9.96
C GLU A 320 7.93 -6.49 -9.42
N GLN A 321 7.24 -6.68 -8.29
CA GLN A 321 6.34 -5.65 -7.75
C GLN A 321 7.07 -4.42 -7.17
N GLU A 322 8.24 -4.56 -6.55
CA GLU A 322 9.03 -3.39 -6.10
C GLU A 322 9.64 -2.66 -7.29
N LEU A 323 10.00 -3.39 -8.35
CA LEU A 323 10.49 -2.80 -9.60
C LEU A 323 9.38 -2.07 -10.38
N SER A 324 8.12 -2.56 -10.35
CA SER A 324 6.93 -1.81 -10.82
C SER A 324 6.74 -0.52 -10.03
N ARG A 325 6.79 -0.60 -8.69
CA ARG A 325 6.60 0.54 -7.78
C ARG A 325 7.70 1.59 -7.92
N GLY A 326 8.94 1.16 -8.13
CA GLY A 326 10.09 2.02 -8.40
C GLY A 326 10.14 2.59 -9.83
N GLY A 327 9.29 2.11 -10.74
CA GLY A 327 9.32 2.49 -12.15
C GLY A 327 10.47 1.85 -12.94
N GLU A 328 11.10 0.79 -12.41
CA GLU A 328 12.23 0.07 -13.02
C GLU A 328 11.81 -1.18 -13.81
N LEU A 329 10.53 -1.57 -13.76
CA LEU A 329 9.98 -2.56 -14.70
C LEU A 329 9.70 -1.92 -16.05
N VAL A 330 10.71 -1.98 -16.91
CA VAL A 330 10.52 -1.84 -18.36
C VAL A 330 10.26 -3.24 -18.91
N GLY A 331 9.09 -3.45 -19.50
CA GLY A 331 8.90 -4.55 -20.45
C GLY A 331 9.94 -4.37 -21.56
N LEU A 332 10.88 -5.32 -21.64
CA LEU A 332 12.05 -5.39 -22.53
C LEU A 332 12.11 -4.38 -23.70
N ASN A 333 13.25 -3.68 -23.77
CA ASN A 333 13.83 -2.95 -24.92
C ASN A 333 13.28 -1.54 -25.23
N LEU A 334 13.05 -0.69 -24.23
CA LEU A 334 12.70 0.71 -24.48
C LEU A 334 13.64 1.66 -23.74
N SER A 335 14.30 2.59 -24.43
CA SER A 335 14.79 3.81 -23.77
C SER A 335 13.58 4.69 -23.48
N VAL A 336 13.30 4.87 -22.18
CA VAL A 336 12.11 5.58 -21.70
C VAL A 336 12.51 6.97 -21.22
N GLN A 337 11.93 8.02 -21.79
CA GLN A 337 11.96 9.35 -21.21
C GLN A 337 10.77 9.53 -20.26
N GLU A 338 11.00 10.01 -19.03
CA GLU A 338 9.93 10.27 -18.06
C GLU A 338 9.61 11.76 -17.95
N GLY A 339 8.32 12.09 -17.77
CA GLY A 339 7.85 13.43 -17.49
C GLY A 339 6.47 13.50 -16.82
N GLY A 340 6.05 14.72 -16.50
CA GLY A 340 4.74 15.05 -15.94
C GLY A 340 3.78 15.66 -16.95
N MET A 341 2.57 16.01 -16.49
CA MET A 341 1.63 16.81 -17.28
C MET A 341 2.25 18.18 -17.65
N GLY A 342 2.06 18.59 -18.90
CA GLY A 342 2.59 19.81 -19.49
C GLY A 342 4.03 19.73 -19.97
N GLU A 343 4.75 18.64 -19.71
CA GLU A 343 6.11 18.43 -20.22
C GLU A 343 6.10 17.81 -21.61
N ALA A 344 6.95 18.33 -22.49
CA ALA A 344 7.14 17.80 -23.83
C ALA A 344 8.27 16.74 -23.81
N LEU A 345 7.92 15.50 -24.16
CA LEU A 345 8.85 14.36 -24.20
C LEU A 345 9.12 13.95 -25.64
N GLN A 346 10.37 13.60 -25.92
CA GLN A 346 10.80 13.21 -27.26
C GLN A 346 10.65 11.69 -27.41
N LEU A 347 9.93 11.25 -28.44
CA LEU A 347 9.76 9.85 -28.81
C LEU A 347 10.49 9.60 -30.14
N GLY A 348 11.67 8.96 -30.07
CA GLY A 348 12.54 8.82 -31.24
C GLY A 348 13.08 10.16 -31.75
N GLU A 349 13.51 10.23 -32.99
CA GLU A 349 14.05 11.48 -33.58
C GLU A 349 12.96 12.40 -34.12
N ASP A 350 11.78 11.85 -34.42
CA ASP A 350 10.78 12.50 -35.28
C ASP A 350 9.47 12.89 -34.58
N ALA A 351 9.30 12.58 -33.28
CA ALA A 351 8.08 12.89 -32.57
C ALA A 351 8.32 13.55 -31.21
N THR A 352 7.52 14.57 -30.91
CA THR A 352 7.42 15.15 -29.57
C THR A 352 5.99 15.00 -29.09
N ILE A 353 5.81 14.52 -27.86
CA ILE A 353 4.51 14.29 -27.22
C ILE A 353 4.40 15.14 -25.97
N THR A 354 3.27 15.83 -25.80
CA THR A 354 2.95 16.56 -24.57
C THR A 354 1.63 16.06 -24.01
N LEU A 355 1.59 15.65 -22.75
CA LEU A 355 0.35 15.33 -22.05
C LEU A 355 -0.27 16.60 -21.46
N HIS A 356 -1.46 16.99 -21.92
CA HIS A 356 -2.13 18.21 -21.44
C HIS A 356 -2.90 17.97 -20.16
N ASN A 357 -3.84 17.03 -20.19
CA ASN A 357 -4.68 16.70 -19.05
C ASN A 357 -5.15 15.24 -19.12
N VAL A 358 -5.74 14.81 -18.01
CA VAL A 358 -6.36 13.50 -17.86
C VAL A 358 -7.79 13.72 -17.36
N LEU A 359 -8.76 13.16 -18.06
CA LEU A 359 -10.19 13.25 -17.74
C LEU A 359 -10.71 11.91 -17.23
N THR A 360 -11.64 11.97 -16.29
CA THR A 360 -12.31 10.80 -15.70
C THR A 360 -13.82 10.92 -15.84
N VAL A 361 -14.49 9.87 -16.32
CA VAL A 361 -15.95 9.82 -16.48
C VAL A 361 -16.49 8.52 -15.87
N ALA A 362 -17.22 8.62 -14.75
CA ALA A 362 -17.74 7.46 -14.02
C ALA A 362 -19.24 7.17 -14.31
N ASP A 363 -20.02 8.19 -14.68
CA ASP A 363 -21.49 8.10 -14.77
C ASP A 363 -21.98 7.83 -16.19
N ARG A 364 -21.67 6.65 -16.73
CA ARG A 364 -22.14 6.23 -18.07
C ARG A 364 -23.07 5.02 -18.01
N PRO A 365 -24.21 5.04 -18.73
CA PRO A 365 -25.17 3.92 -18.72
C PRO A 365 -24.62 2.64 -19.38
N ASP A 366 -23.64 2.79 -20.28
CA ASP A 366 -22.96 1.75 -21.04
C ASP A 366 -21.73 1.19 -20.33
N LEU A 367 -21.31 1.77 -19.20
CA LEU A 367 -20.19 1.26 -18.40
C LEU A 367 -20.61 0.14 -17.45
N PRO A 368 -19.81 -0.93 -17.32
CA PRO A 368 -19.97 -1.90 -16.26
C PRO A 368 -19.89 -1.26 -14.87
N ALA A 369 -20.68 -1.76 -13.92
CA ALA A 369 -20.65 -1.28 -12.54
C ALA A 369 -19.23 -1.38 -11.95
N GLY A 370 -18.76 -0.29 -11.34
CA GLY A 370 -17.41 -0.21 -10.74
C GLY A 370 -16.30 0.12 -11.73
N GLN A 371 -16.62 0.52 -12.96
CA GLN A 371 -15.65 1.05 -13.92
C GLN A 371 -15.88 2.53 -14.20
N GLN A 372 -14.82 3.21 -14.63
CA GLN A 372 -14.83 4.56 -15.16
C GLN A 372 -14.00 4.63 -16.45
N VAL A 373 -14.28 5.64 -17.26
CA VAL A 373 -13.48 6.02 -18.42
C VAL A 373 -12.36 6.94 -17.96
N LEU A 374 -11.17 6.71 -18.51
CA LEU A 374 -9.98 7.55 -18.34
C LEU A 374 -9.51 8.01 -19.72
N VAL A 375 -9.48 9.32 -19.97
CA VAL A 375 -9.04 9.89 -21.26
C VAL A 375 -7.80 10.75 -21.07
N PHE A 376 -6.80 10.56 -21.92
CA PHE A 376 -5.60 11.36 -21.98
C PHE A 376 -5.66 12.23 -23.22
N ASN A 377 -5.54 13.55 -23.07
CA ASN A 377 -5.41 14.46 -24.20
C ASN A 377 -3.95 14.84 -24.40
N LEU A 378 -3.49 14.67 -25.63
CA LEU A 378 -2.10 14.77 -26.04
C LEU A 378 -1.96 15.79 -27.16
N ASP A 379 -0.85 16.51 -27.16
CA ASP A 379 -0.36 17.22 -28.34
C ASP A 379 0.78 16.40 -28.96
N LEU A 380 0.62 16.06 -30.24
CA LEU A 380 1.59 15.30 -31.02
C LEU A 380 2.22 16.21 -32.08
N SER A 381 3.53 16.41 -31.99
CA SER A 381 4.30 17.16 -32.97
C SER A 381 5.15 16.21 -33.82
N ALA A 382 5.03 16.31 -35.14
CA ALA A 382 5.94 15.65 -36.06
C ALA A 382 7.19 16.51 -36.34
N GLY A 383 8.32 15.85 -36.58
CA GLY A 383 9.58 16.45 -36.98
C GLY A 383 9.58 16.91 -38.44
N VAL A 384 10.73 16.81 -39.10
CA VAL A 384 10.89 17.27 -40.50
C VAL A 384 10.28 16.33 -41.53
N ASP A 385 10.03 15.08 -41.16
CA ASP A 385 9.40 14.05 -41.98
C ASP A 385 7.99 13.73 -41.47
N ASP A 386 7.16 13.13 -42.33
CA ASP A 386 5.83 12.65 -41.93
C ASP A 386 5.99 11.53 -40.90
N LEU A 387 5.21 11.59 -39.83
CA LEU A 387 5.29 10.67 -38.71
C LEU A 387 4.26 9.54 -38.85
N ASP A 388 4.74 8.30 -38.95
CA ASP A 388 3.93 7.09 -38.94
C ASP A 388 3.72 6.59 -37.51
N THR A 389 2.46 6.57 -37.06
CA THR A 389 2.08 6.13 -35.71
C THR A 389 1.48 4.72 -35.70
N ALA A 390 1.45 4.01 -36.83
CA ALA A 390 0.77 2.73 -36.96
C ALA A 390 1.32 1.63 -36.03
N LEU A 391 2.59 1.73 -35.64
CA LEU A 391 3.25 0.79 -34.71
C LEU A 391 3.25 1.29 -33.26
N TRP A 392 2.70 2.48 -33.02
CA TRP A 392 2.69 3.04 -31.67
C TRP A 392 1.80 2.22 -30.74
N ARG A 393 2.24 2.10 -29.49
CA ARG A 393 1.46 1.49 -28.42
C ARG A 393 1.32 2.50 -27.31
N ALA A 394 0.10 2.70 -26.84
CA ALA A 394 -0.21 3.57 -25.71
C ALA A 394 -0.81 2.70 -24.60
N GLU A 395 -0.10 2.52 -23.51
CA GLU A 395 -0.46 1.60 -22.42
C GLU A 395 -0.51 2.36 -21.10
N VAL A 396 -1.53 2.09 -20.29
CA VAL A 396 -1.61 2.65 -18.93
C VAL A 396 -1.22 1.58 -17.93
N TYR A 397 -0.35 1.96 -17.01
CA TYR A 397 0.15 1.13 -15.93
C TYR A 397 -0.34 1.69 -14.60
N ASP A 398 -1.00 0.87 -13.79
CA ASP A 398 -1.35 1.25 -12.42
C ASP A 398 -0.19 1.02 -11.43
N ALA A 399 -0.40 1.39 -10.17
CA ALA A 399 0.57 1.18 -9.10
C ALA A 399 0.85 -0.32 -8.80
N GLY A 400 -0.04 -1.22 -9.20
CA GLY A 400 0.11 -2.67 -9.09
C GLY A 400 0.82 -3.32 -10.30
N GLY A 401 1.14 -2.54 -11.33
CA GLY A 401 1.71 -3.03 -12.59
C GLY A 401 0.70 -3.69 -13.53
N GLN A 402 -0.60 -3.54 -13.28
CA GLN A 402 -1.64 -3.92 -14.22
C GLN A 402 -1.57 -3.01 -15.45
N VAL A 403 -1.66 -3.62 -16.62
CA VAL A 403 -1.64 -2.92 -17.91
C VAL A 403 -3.06 -2.78 -18.44
N TYR A 404 -3.41 -1.58 -18.87
CA TYR A 404 -4.65 -1.23 -19.52
C TYR A 404 -4.34 -0.83 -20.97
N LEU A 405 -5.11 -1.40 -21.89
CA LEU A 405 -4.99 -1.14 -23.32
C LEU A 405 -6.03 -0.10 -23.77
N PRO A 406 -5.75 0.66 -24.84
CA PRO A 406 -6.67 1.66 -25.35
C PRO A 406 -8.03 1.04 -25.68
N ASN A 407 -9.09 1.74 -25.33
CA ASN A 407 -10.46 1.35 -25.60
C ASN A 407 -11.16 2.46 -26.38
N THR A 408 -11.72 2.11 -27.55
CA THR A 408 -12.40 3.08 -28.41
C THR A 408 -13.71 3.59 -27.83
N LEU A 409 -14.36 2.85 -26.93
CA LEU A 409 -15.58 3.31 -26.24
C LEU A 409 -15.30 4.54 -25.36
N ALA A 410 -14.08 4.64 -24.81
CA ALA A 410 -13.65 5.77 -24.00
C ALA A 410 -13.41 7.04 -24.83
N LEU A 411 -13.35 6.95 -26.16
CA LEU A 411 -13.14 8.12 -27.03
C LEU A 411 -14.41 8.92 -27.30
N ASP A 412 -15.59 8.37 -26.99
CA ASP A 412 -16.84 9.12 -27.13
C ASP A 412 -16.92 10.30 -26.14
N ASP A 413 -16.15 10.26 -25.05
CA ASP A 413 -16.02 11.32 -24.04
C ASP A 413 -14.73 12.15 -24.19
N ALA A 414 -13.99 11.96 -25.30
CA ALA A 414 -12.72 12.65 -25.52
C ALA A 414 -12.90 14.05 -26.13
N ASP A 415 -12.01 14.96 -25.76
CA ASP A 415 -11.98 16.32 -26.32
C ASP A 415 -11.48 16.34 -27.78
N TYR A 416 -10.70 15.33 -28.17
CA TYR A 416 -10.09 15.20 -29.49
C TYR A 416 -10.30 13.81 -30.09
N GLY A 417 -10.04 13.69 -31.39
CA GLY A 417 -10.07 12.40 -32.09
C GLY A 417 -8.92 11.47 -31.66
N ALA A 418 -9.04 10.19 -32.03
CA ALA A 418 -7.95 9.23 -31.85
C ALA A 418 -6.66 9.68 -32.54
N VAL A 419 -5.52 9.18 -32.05
CA VAL A 419 -4.22 9.38 -32.68
C VAL A 419 -4.27 8.94 -34.16
N PRO A 420 -4.01 9.84 -35.13
CA PRO A 420 -4.05 9.50 -36.54
C PRO A 420 -2.83 8.67 -36.93
N LEU A 421 -3.02 7.72 -37.85
CA LEU A 421 -1.96 6.80 -38.32
C LEU A 421 -0.80 7.51 -39.03
N ASN A 422 -1.03 8.70 -39.55
CA ASN A 422 -0.01 9.54 -40.18
C ASN A 422 -0.21 10.99 -39.75
N ILE A 423 0.84 11.62 -39.27
CA ILE A 423 0.91 13.05 -38.93
C ILE A 423 1.85 13.72 -39.94
N PRO A 424 1.39 14.71 -40.71
CA PRO A 424 2.26 15.40 -41.67
C PRO A 424 3.46 16.06 -40.99
N SER A 425 4.58 16.13 -41.71
CA SER A 425 5.79 16.85 -41.29
C SER A 425 5.49 18.25 -40.75
N LEU A 426 6.15 18.60 -39.64
CA LEU A 426 6.04 19.87 -38.92
C LEU A 426 4.62 20.20 -38.42
N ALA A 427 3.70 19.25 -38.43
CA ALA A 427 2.36 19.44 -37.89
C ALA A 427 2.34 19.20 -36.38
N LEU A 428 1.47 19.95 -35.71
CA LEU A 428 1.06 19.74 -34.32
C LEU A 428 -0.42 19.34 -34.34
N ILE A 429 -0.73 18.14 -33.87
CA ILE A 429 -2.09 17.60 -33.86
C ILE A 429 -2.50 17.26 -32.42
N PRO A 430 -3.60 17.82 -31.91
CA PRO A 430 -4.20 17.36 -30.67
C PRO A 430 -4.92 16.03 -30.90
N ALA A 431 -4.72 15.07 -30.01
CA ALA A 431 -5.31 13.74 -30.08
C ALA A 431 -5.63 13.20 -28.68
N SER A 432 -6.53 12.22 -28.61
CA SER A 432 -6.92 11.58 -27.36
C SER A 432 -6.73 10.08 -27.40
N VAL A 433 -6.44 9.50 -26.23
CA VAL A 433 -6.41 8.06 -26.00
C VAL A 433 -7.22 7.74 -24.76
N GLY A 434 -8.18 6.82 -24.88
CA GLY A 434 -9.11 6.46 -23.80
C GLY A 434 -8.90 5.04 -23.28
N TYR A 435 -9.24 4.81 -22.01
CA TYR A 435 -9.10 3.53 -21.30
C TYR A 435 -10.32 3.29 -20.40
N LEU A 436 -10.60 2.01 -20.11
CA LEU A 436 -11.56 1.61 -19.07
C LEU A 436 -10.78 1.12 -17.85
N VAL A 437 -11.00 1.75 -16.70
CA VAL A 437 -10.29 1.46 -15.45
C VAL A 437 -11.29 1.31 -14.29
N PRO A 438 -10.91 0.71 -13.15
CA PRO A 438 -11.74 0.70 -11.95
C PRO A 438 -12.15 2.10 -11.48
N ALA A 439 -13.34 2.25 -10.90
CA ALA A 439 -13.86 3.54 -10.43
C ALA A 439 -12.99 4.20 -9.33
N ASP A 440 -12.24 3.40 -8.59
CA ASP A 440 -11.32 3.82 -7.54
C ASP A 440 -9.87 3.98 -8.03
N PHE A 441 -9.64 4.05 -9.35
CA PHE A 441 -8.30 4.16 -9.92
C PHE A 441 -7.55 5.37 -9.35
N PRO A 442 -6.42 5.19 -8.65
CA PRO A 442 -5.74 6.27 -7.93
C PRO A 442 -4.82 7.11 -8.85
N GLY A 443 -4.55 6.62 -10.06
CA GLY A 443 -3.55 7.16 -10.98
C GLY A 443 -2.52 6.11 -11.38
N GLY A 444 -1.54 6.53 -12.17
CA GLY A 444 -0.58 5.61 -12.76
C GLY A 444 0.37 6.29 -13.75
N ARG A 445 0.76 5.53 -14.77
CA ARG A 445 1.65 6.00 -15.83
C ARG A 445 1.04 5.70 -17.19
N LEU A 446 0.99 6.70 -18.06
CA LEU A 446 0.79 6.48 -19.49
C LEU A 446 2.16 6.23 -20.12
N VAL A 447 2.30 5.17 -20.89
CA VAL A 447 3.51 4.84 -21.64
C VAL A 447 3.17 4.78 -23.12
N ILE A 448 3.89 5.55 -23.94
CA ILE A 448 3.74 5.54 -25.40
C ILE A 448 5.06 5.08 -26.01
N SER A 449 5.03 3.99 -26.79
CA SER A 449 6.20 3.44 -27.47
C SER A 449 6.05 3.45 -28.98
N ASP A 450 7.13 3.64 -29.72
CA ASP A 450 7.13 3.73 -31.19
C ASP A 450 7.21 2.37 -31.93
N GLY A 451 7.41 1.27 -31.19
CA GLY A 451 7.63 -0.07 -31.75
C GLY A 451 9.06 -0.32 -32.26
N GLY A 452 9.90 0.70 -32.32
CA GLY A 452 11.31 0.67 -32.72
C GLY A 452 12.29 0.59 -31.54
N GLY A 453 11.79 0.59 -30.30
CA GLY A 453 12.62 0.50 -29.10
C GLY A 453 12.73 1.81 -28.31
N GLN A 454 11.91 2.82 -28.62
CA GLN A 454 11.82 4.07 -27.87
C GLN A 454 10.47 4.20 -27.19
N ALA A 455 10.43 4.81 -26.01
CA ALA A 455 9.19 5.15 -25.35
C ALA A 455 9.28 6.44 -24.53
N VAL A 456 8.12 7.02 -24.28
CA VAL A 456 7.93 8.12 -23.33
C VAL A 456 6.93 7.69 -22.26
N SER A 457 7.06 8.23 -21.06
CA SER A 457 6.18 7.92 -19.95
C SER A 457 5.77 9.17 -19.18
N PHE A 458 4.46 9.34 -19.02
CA PHE A 458 3.86 10.41 -18.25
C PHE A 458 3.27 9.88 -16.94
N ARG A 459 3.69 10.45 -15.81
CA ARG A 459 3.08 10.14 -14.51
C ARG A 459 1.85 11.01 -14.28
N PHE A 460 0.78 10.42 -13.76
CA PHE A 460 -0.42 11.15 -13.38
C PHE A 460 -1.04 10.56 -12.11
N THR A 461 -1.70 11.42 -11.34
CA THR A 461 -2.45 11.04 -10.14
C THR A 461 -3.85 11.58 -10.27
N LEU A 462 -4.84 10.78 -9.92
CA LEU A 462 -6.23 11.22 -9.87
C LEU A 462 -6.55 11.67 -8.45
N ALA A 463 -7.34 12.74 -8.32
CA ALA A 463 -7.84 13.14 -7.01
C ALA A 463 -8.80 12.05 -6.52
N ALA A 464 -8.41 11.35 -5.45
CA ALA A 464 -9.31 10.43 -4.79
C ALA A 464 -10.54 11.21 -4.28
N PRO A 465 -11.77 10.70 -4.47
CA PRO A 465 -12.93 11.35 -3.87
C PRO A 465 -12.75 11.42 -2.35
N GLU A 466 -13.06 12.57 -1.75
CA GLU A 466 -13.08 12.72 -0.29
C GLU A 466 -14.11 11.73 0.27
N LEU A 467 -13.62 10.73 1.00
CA LEU A 467 -14.48 9.83 1.76
C LEU A 467 -15.02 10.59 2.97
N GLU A 468 -16.22 11.13 2.88
CA GLU A 468 -16.98 11.55 4.05
C GLU A 468 -17.41 10.30 4.85
N VAL A 469 -16.64 9.95 5.88
CA VAL A 469 -17.03 8.91 6.83
C VAL A 469 -18.01 9.50 7.83
N GLN A 470 -19.32 9.36 7.56
CA GLN A 470 -20.37 9.70 8.52
C GLN A 470 -20.61 8.52 9.48
N TYR A 471 -20.27 8.70 10.76
CA TYR A 471 -20.56 7.74 11.83
C TYR A 471 -21.84 8.18 12.55
N ASP A 472 -22.98 7.51 12.36
CA ASP A 472 -24.28 7.88 12.98
C ASP A 472 -24.53 7.19 14.34
N GLY A 473 -23.51 7.09 15.19
CA GLY A 473 -23.56 6.35 16.46
C GLY A 473 -23.05 7.14 17.66
N ILE A 474 -23.15 6.54 18.85
CA ILE A 474 -22.41 6.98 20.03
C ILE A 474 -21.19 6.08 20.15
N ASP A 475 -19.98 6.63 20.11
CA ASP A 475 -18.74 5.89 20.40
C ASP A 475 -18.31 6.17 21.84
N VAL A 476 -18.09 5.13 22.64
CA VAL A 476 -17.59 5.26 24.02
C VAL A 476 -16.31 4.47 24.17
N ARG A 477 -15.25 5.16 24.58
CA ARG A 477 -13.92 4.58 24.80
C ARG A 477 -13.50 4.71 26.25
N LEU A 478 -13.14 3.58 26.85
CA LEU A 478 -12.45 3.54 28.14
C LEU A 478 -10.95 3.75 27.91
N VAL A 479 -10.47 4.96 28.21
CA VAL A 479 -9.09 5.39 27.96
C VAL A 479 -8.12 4.80 28.97
N SER A 480 -8.48 4.81 30.25
CA SER A 480 -7.64 4.24 31.31
C SER A 480 -8.44 3.96 32.57
N VAL A 481 -8.04 2.93 33.31
CA VAL A 481 -8.47 2.66 34.68
C VAL A 481 -7.23 2.67 35.57
N THR A 482 -7.25 3.49 36.62
CA THR A 482 -6.16 3.59 37.58
C THR A 482 -6.71 3.45 39.00
N THR A 483 -5.90 2.91 39.89
CA THR A 483 -6.27 2.65 41.28
C THR A 483 -5.29 3.36 42.22
N VAL A 484 -5.84 3.90 43.30
CA VAL A 484 -5.10 4.36 44.49
C VAL A 484 -5.86 3.87 45.73
N ASP A 485 -5.23 3.83 46.90
CA ASP A 485 -5.87 3.35 48.13
C ASP A 485 -7.22 4.04 48.35
N GLY A 486 -8.30 3.23 48.37
CA GLY A 486 -9.67 3.71 48.57
C GLY A 486 -10.41 4.21 47.33
N GLN A 487 -9.78 4.24 46.14
CA GLN A 487 -10.37 4.89 44.96
C GLN A 487 -9.96 4.26 43.61
N ILE A 488 -10.93 4.14 42.70
CA ILE A 488 -10.72 3.89 41.27
C ILE A 488 -10.95 5.18 40.50
N THR A 489 -10.09 5.46 39.52
CA THR A 489 -10.26 6.57 38.57
C THR A 489 -10.39 6.01 37.16
N THR A 490 -11.51 6.28 36.50
CA THR A 490 -11.76 5.92 35.09
C THR A 490 -11.72 7.15 34.22
N ARG A 491 -10.94 7.11 33.13
CA ARG A 491 -10.95 8.13 32.08
C ARG A 491 -11.69 7.57 30.85
N LEU A 492 -12.67 8.31 30.37
CA LEU A 492 -13.56 7.93 29.26
C LEU A 492 -13.56 9.02 28.19
N ARG A 493 -13.77 8.64 26.94
CA ARG A 493 -14.14 9.54 25.85
C ARG A 493 -15.47 9.10 25.25
N ILE A 494 -16.41 10.02 25.11
CA ILE A 494 -17.71 9.77 24.49
C ILE A 494 -17.81 10.68 23.28
N TYR A 495 -18.17 10.13 22.12
CA TYR A 495 -18.40 10.86 20.87
C TYR A 495 -19.83 10.62 20.39
N ASN A 496 -20.52 11.69 20.03
CA ASN A 496 -21.82 11.63 19.39
C ASN A 496 -21.66 11.92 17.91
N GLY A 497 -21.74 10.91 17.06
CA GLY A 497 -21.79 11.11 15.61
C GLY A 497 -23.22 11.16 15.05
N GLN A 498 -24.22 11.05 15.91
CA GLN A 498 -25.62 11.17 15.51
C GLN A 498 -25.97 12.62 15.18
N THR A 499 -27.04 12.80 14.39
CA THR A 499 -27.57 14.12 14.03
C THR A 499 -28.41 14.79 15.13
N ILE A 500 -28.60 14.12 16.28
CA ILE A 500 -29.37 14.63 17.43
C ILE A 500 -28.51 14.77 18.69
N PRO A 501 -28.75 15.78 19.54
CA PRO A 501 -28.11 15.88 20.86
C PRO A 501 -28.51 14.73 21.79
N ILE A 502 -27.59 14.33 22.67
CA ILE A 502 -27.79 13.23 23.63
C ILE A 502 -27.52 13.73 25.04
N ALA A 503 -28.50 13.57 25.92
CA ALA A 503 -28.37 13.94 27.32
C ALA A 503 -27.72 12.79 28.12
N PHE A 504 -26.64 13.11 28.85
CA PHE A 504 -26.01 12.20 29.81
C PHE A 504 -26.28 12.67 31.24
N THR A 505 -26.73 11.75 32.09
CA THR A 505 -26.98 11.92 33.52
C THR A 505 -26.12 10.98 34.36
N GLN A 506 -26.11 11.17 35.68
CA GLN A 506 -25.32 10.36 36.60
C GLN A 506 -25.70 8.87 36.58
N ASP A 507 -26.93 8.54 36.21
CA ASP A 507 -27.43 7.16 36.15
C ASP A 507 -27.05 6.45 34.85
N ASP A 508 -26.68 7.20 33.80
CA ASP A 508 -26.28 6.66 32.51
C ASP A 508 -24.86 6.08 32.53
N ILE A 509 -24.08 6.43 33.56
CA ILE A 509 -22.72 5.94 33.78
C ILE A 509 -22.60 5.38 35.20
N TRP A 510 -22.31 4.08 35.32
CA TRP A 510 -22.21 3.43 36.62
C TRP A 510 -21.12 2.37 36.67
N LEU A 511 -20.61 2.13 37.89
CA LEU A 511 -19.64 1.10 38.21
C LEU A 511 -20.21 0.13 39.24
N ALA A 512 -20.13 -1.17 39.00
CA ALA A 512 -20.38 -2.21 39.99
C ALA A 512 -19.05 -2.85 40.40
N LEU A 513 -18.87 -3.12 41.69
CA LEU A 513 -17.67 -3.77 42.24
C LEU A 513 -17.99 -5.16 42.77
N GLY A 514 -17.01 -6.07 42.74
CA GLY A 514 -17.18 -7.38 43.36
C GLY A 514 -15.97 -8.31 43.29
N TYR A 515 -16.18 -9.52 43.80
CA TYR A 515 -15.14 -10.54 43.98
C TYR A 515 -15.15 -11.63 42.90
N ALA A 516 -15.95 -11.45 41.85
CA ALA A 516 -16.00 -12.31 40.67
C ALA A 516 -15.93 -11.45 39.40
N PRO A 517 -15.41 -11.98 38.27
CA PRO A 517 -15.45 -11.30 36.99
C PRO A 517 -16.87 -10.85 36.62
N ASP A 518 -16.98 -9.66 36.03
CA ASP A 518 -18.24 -9.00 35.66
C ASP A 518 -19.28 -8.94 36.82
N PRO A 519 -18.96 -8.25 37.92
CA PRO A 519 -19.79 -8.26 39.11
C PRO A 519 -21.19 -7.68 38.84
N PRO A 520 -22.28 -8.39 39.19
CA PRO A 520 -23.66 -7.89 39.05
C PRO A 520 -24.08 -6.98 40.22
N GLY A 521 -23.15 -6.67 41.14
CA GLY A 521 -23.37 -6.02 42.44
C GLY A 521 -23.95 -4.60 42.34
N PRO A 522 -24.13 -3.91 43.48
CA PRO A 522 -24.83 -2.64 43.50
C PRO A 522 -24.16 -1.65 42.54
N ARG A 523 -24.97 -1.04 41.67
CA ARG A 523 -24.53 -0.05 40.70
C ARG A 523 -24.26 1.25 41.45
N ASN A 524 -23.01 1.70 41.44
CA ASN A 524 -22.64 3.01 41.91
C ASN A 524 -22.73 3.97 40.72
N PRO A 525 -23.69 4.92 40.70
CA PRO A 525 -23.76 5.92 39.64
C PRO A 525 -22.56 6.87 39.71
N ALA A 526 -22.32 7.64 38.65
CA ALA A 526 -21.25 8.62 38.58
C ALA A 526 -21.52 9.85 39.47
N GLU A 527 -21.54 9.64 40.79
CA GLU A 527 -21.82 10.65 41.81
C GLU A 527 -20.80 11.80 41.72
N GLY A 528 -21.23 12.95 41.18
CA GLY A 528 -20.37 14.12 40.95
C GLY A 528 -20.30 14.58 39.50
N MET A 529 -20.77 13.79 38.53
CA MET A 529 -20.92 14.24 37.15
C MET A 529 -22.08 15.23 37.05
N GLN A 530 -21.85 16.42 36.48
CA GLN A 530 -22.95 17.31 36.12
C GLN A 530 -23.63 16.78 34.85
N PRO A 531 -24.97 16.73 34.78
CA PRO A 531 -25.64 16.37 33.54
C PRO A 531 -25.26 17.32 32.39
N PHE A 532 -25.09 16.78 31.19
CA PHE A 532 -24.73 17.55 30.01
C PHE A 532 -25.35 16.98 28.74
N ASP A 533 -25.54 17.85 27.74
CA ASP A 533 -25.95 17.45 26.40
C ASP A 533 -24.71 17.36 25.50
N LEU A 534 -24.53 16.22 24.84
CA LEU A 534 -23.49 16.01 23.84
C LEU A 534 -24.09 16.26 22.44
N LEU A 535 -23.68 17.35 21.80
CA LEU A 535 -24.20 17.75 20.49
C LEU A 535 -23.69 16.83 19.36
N PRO A 536 -24.32 16.85 18.17
CA PRO A 536 -23.80 16.18 16.98
C PRO A 536 -22.34 16.52 16.69
N GLU A 537 -21.58 15.50 16.30
CA GLU A 537 -20.14 15.51 16.00
C GLU A 537 -19.26 16.00 17.17
N GLN A 538 -19.79 16.00 18.39
CA GLN A 538 -19.08 16.44 19.57
C GLN A 538 -18.49 15.24 20.33
N ALA A 539 -17.27 15.41 20.84
CA ALA A 539 -16.66 14.52 21.81
C ALA A 539 -16.50 15.19 23.18
N VAL A 540 -16.58 14.39 24.24
CA VAL A 540 -16.29 14.80 25.61
C VAL A 540 -15.36 13.79 26.27
N ASP A 541 -14.40 14.30 27.03
CA ASP A 541 -13.54 13.49 27.88
C ASP A 541 -14.01 13.61 29.34
N LEU A 542 -14.22 12.48 30.00
CA LEU A 542 -14.67 12.40 31.39
C LEU A 542 -13.61 11.74 32.26
N ILE A 543 -13.47 12.26 33.48
CA ILE A 543 -12.68 11.65 34.55
C ILE A 543 -13.64 11.41 35.71
N LEU A 544 -13.89 10.15 36.04
CA LEU A 544 -14.80 9.74 37.10
C LEU A 544 -14.03 9.05 38.22
N LEU A 545 -14.43 9.36 39.45
CA LEU A 545 -13.81 8.86 40.68
C LEU A 545 -14.82 7.99 41.41
N TRP A 546 -14.39 6.79 41.79
CA TRP A 546 -15.24 5.79 42.43
C TRP A 546 -14.63 5.36 43.74
N TYR A 547 -15.45 5.16 44.76
CA TYR A 547 -15.00 4.52 45.99
C TYR A 547 -14.61 3.06 45.70
N TRP A 548 -13.50 2.61 46.28
CA TRP A 548 -12.99 1.25 46.10
C TRP A 548 -12.50 0.67 47.42
N ALA A 549 -12.95 -0.53 47.76
CA ALA A 549 -12.60 -1.21 49.00
C ALA A 549 -11.87 -2.54 48.72
N ASP A 550 -10.87 -2.48 47.84
CA ASP A 550 -10.01 -3.61 47.44
C ASP A 550 -10.74 -4.77 46.72
N GLU A 551 -11.92 -4.53 46.14
CA GLU A 551 -12.56 -5.51 45.28
C GLU A 551 -11.70 -5.78 44.03
N PRO A 552 -11.46 -7.06 43.65
CA PRO A 552 -10.55 -7.40 42.54
C PRO A 552 -11.19 -7.23 41.15
N PHE A 553 -12.50 -7.04 41.06
CA PHE A 553 -13.20 -6.88 39.79
C PHE A 553 -14.20 -5.72 39.82
N ALA A 554 -14.40 -5.08 38.67
CA ALA A 554 -15.44 -4.10 38.45
C ALA A 554 -16.15 -4.31 37.11
N ALA A 555 -17.39 -3.82 37.00
CA ALA A 555 -18.14 -3.72 35.75
C ALA A 555 -18.53 -2.25 35.55
N LEU A 556 -18.03 -1.62 34.49
CA LEU A 556 -18.35 -0.25 34.13
C LEU A 556 -19.36 -0.26 32.99
N GLN A 557 -20.40 0.57 33.07
CA GLN A 557 -21.36 0.75 31.98
C GLN A 557 -21.58 2.23 31.68
N VAL A 558 -21.68 2.55 30.38
CA VAL A 558 -22.02 3.88 29.84
C VAL A 558 -23.09 3.67 28.76
N GLY A 559 -24.34 4.02 29.04
CA GLY A 559 -25.45 3.72 28.14
C GLY A 559 -25.56 2.21 27.84
N SER A 560 -25.36 1.81 26.58
CA SER A 560 -25.33 0.40 26.15
C SER A 560 -23.95 -0.28 26.21
N TYR A 561 -22.88 0.49 26.45
CA TYR A 561 -21.51 -0.03 26.49
C TYR A 561 -21.17 -0.56 27.87
N ARG A 562 -20.51 -1.72 27.95
CA ARG A 562 -20.13 -2.36 29.22
C ARG A 562 -18.74 -2.97 29.14
N TRP A 563 -17.95 -2.77 30.18
CA TRP A 563 -16.61 -3.33 30.34
C TRP A 563 -16.52 -4.14 31.62
N ALA A 564 -15.93 -5.33 31.54
CA ALA A 564 -15.45 -6.07 32.70
C ALA A 564 -13.99 -5.66 32.98
N ILE A 565 -13.70 -5.26 34.20
CA ILE A 565 -12.41 -4.71 34.64
C ILE A 565 -11.84 -5.64 35.71
N GLN A 566 -10.60 -6.07 35.52
CA GLN A 566 -9.82 -6.73 36.57
C GLN A 566 -8.86 -5.71 37.18
N LEU A 567 -8.93 -5.51 38.49
CA LEU A 567 -8.12 -4.55 39.22
C LEU A 567 -6.91 -5.28 39.80
N LEU A 568 -5.71 -4.92 39.33
CA LEU A 568 -4.45 -5.43 39.84
C LEU A 568 -3.93 -4.50 40.93
N ARG A 569 -3.38 -5.07 41.99
CA ARG A 569 -2.74 -4.33 43.08
C ARG A 569 -1.33 -3.94 42.74
#